data_AF-A0A0G4ASK9-F1
#
_entry.id   AF-A0A0G4ASK9-F1
#
_cell.length_a   1.000
_cell.length_b   1.000
_cell.length_c   1.000
_cell.angle_alpha   90.00
_cell.angle_beta   90.00
_cell.angle_gamma   90.00
#
_symmetry.space_group_name_H-M   'P 1'
#
loop_
_entity.id
_entity.type
_entity.pdbx_description
1 polymer ?
#
loop_
_entity_poly.entity_id
_entity_poly.type
_entity_poly.pdbx_seq_one_letter_code
_entity_poly.pdbx_strand_id
1 'polypeptide(L)'
;MNTFVWSPEYSVGVQLVDEQHQHFFSIANTLVAISREDDPDRESLLNLFGELGDYALYHLSTEESFFRGFEYEDAAEHVAAHDAYREMIASRFTNEMQKPDADMKKLAEEMAVYSGTWLQDHILGMDKKFTAFFNVHGFK
;
A
#
# COMPACT_ATOMS: atom_id res chain seq x y z
N MET A 1 4.25 -16.99 -9.32
CA MET A 1 5.39 -16.05 -9.19
C MET A 1 4.85 -14.73 -8.68
N ASN A 2 5.47 -14.17 -7.65
CA ASN A 2 5.13 -12.87 -7.09
C ASN A 2 5.57 -11.77 -8.07
N THR A 3 4.73 -10.77 -8.25
CA THR A 3 5.02 -9.61 -9.11
C THR A 3 5.78 -8.54 -8.32
N PHE A 4 5.39 -8.31 -7.06
CA PHE A 4 6.04 -7.36 -6.17
C PHE A 4 6.91 -8.13 -5.17
N VAL A 5 8.22 -8.05 -5.32
CA VAL A 5 9.15 -8.83 -4.49
C VAL A 5 9.92 -7.88 -3.60
N TRP A 6 9.87 -8.12 -2.29
CA TRP A 6 10.69 -7.38 -1.34
C TRP A 6 12.19 -7.54 -1.66
N SER A 7 12.90 -6.43 -1.67
CA SER A 7 14.34 -6.35 -1.80
C SER A 7 14.88 -5.36 -0.77
N PRO A 8 16.16 -5.49 -0.37
CA PRO A 8 16.77 -4.59 0.61
C PRO A 8 16.76 -3.10 0.23
N GLU A 9 16.56 -2.76 -1.05
CA GLU A 9 16.44 -1.37 -1.50
C GLU A 9 15.19 -0.67 -0.95
N TYR A 10 14.12 -1.41 -0.65
CA TYR A 10 12.89 -0.86 -0.07
C TYR A 10 12.98 -0.64 1.45
N SER A 11 13.98 -1.23 2.13
CA SER A 11 14.10 -1.06 3.58
C SER A 11 14.35 0.40 3.96
N VAL A 12 13.56 0.91 4.89
CA VAL A 12 13.72 2.25 5.47
C VAL A 12 14.45 2.23 6.81
N GLY A 13 15.01 1.08 7.19
CA GLY A 13 15.79 0.91 8.41
C GLY A 13 14.98 1.03 9.70
N VAL A 14 13.64 0.96 9.60
CA VAL A 14 12.70 0.93 10.72
C VAL A 14 11.96 -0.38 10.63
N GLN A 15 12.23 -1.31 11.55
CA GLN A 15 11.77 -2.70 11.44
C GLN A 15 10.24 -2.78 11.27
N LEU A 16 9.49 -2.02 12.06
CA LEU A 16 8.04 -2.00 12.00
C LEU A 16 7.52 -1.57 10.62
N VAL A 17 8.14 -0.56 10.00
CA VAL A 17 7.72 -0.03 8.70
C VAL A 17 8.10 -1.02 7.60
N ASP A 18 9.30 -1.61 7.65
CA ASP A 18 9.72 -2.64 6.70
C ASP A 18 8.79 -3.87 6.72
N GLU A 19 8.33 -4.29 7.91
CA GLU A 19 7.35 -5.36 8.06
C GLU A 19 5.99 -4.97 7.45
N GLN A 20 5.58 -3.71 7.62
CA GLN A 20 4.36 -3.19 7.01
C GLN A 20 4.43 -3.15 5.49
N HIS A 21 5.52 -2.64 4.92
CA HIS A 21 5.73 -2.63 3.46
C HIS A 21 5.72 -4.04 2.87
N GLN A 22 6.38 -5.00 3.54
CA GLN A 22 6.39 -6.40 3.11
C GLN A 22 4.98 -7.00 3.08
N HIS A 23 4.17 -6.75 4.11
CA HIS A 23 2.80 -7.26 4.17
C HIS A 23 1.92 -6.61 3.10
N PHE A 24 2.09 -5.30 2.87
CA PHE A 24 1.38 -4.59 1.81
C PHE A 24 1.72 -5.15 0.42
N PHE A 25 3.00 -5.41 0.11
CA PHE A 25 3.35 -6.16 -1.11
C PHE A 25 2.72 -7.55 -1.17
N SER A 26 2.57 -8.22 -0.03
CA SER A 26 1.86 -9.50 0.04
C SER A 26 0.41 -9.38 -0.40
N ILE A 27 -0.34 -8.37 0.09
CA ILE A 27 -1.72 -8.11 -0.31
C ILE A 27 -1.80 -7.85 -1.83
N ALA A 28 -0.91 -7.02 -2.36
CA ALA A 28 -0.85 -6.73 -3.80
C ALA A 28 -0.57 -8.01 -4.62
N ASN A 29 0.31 -8.89 -4.16
CA ASN A 29 0.56 -10.17 -4.83
C ASN A 29 -0.61 -11.15 -4.75
N THR A 30 -1.39 -11.12 -3.67
CA THR A 30 -2.62 -11.91 -3.58
C THR A 30 -3.65 -11.43 -4.60
N LEU A 31 -3.78 -10.12 -4.81
CA LEU A 31 -4.61 -9.57 -5.89
C LEU A 31 -4.13 -10.01 -7.28
N VAL A 32 -2.81 -10.04 -7.53
CA VAL A 32 -2.25 -10.63 -8.76
C VAL A 32 -2.61 -12.11 -8.92
N ALA A 33 -2.63 -12.88 -7.83
CA ALA A 33 -2.98 -14.29 -7.89
C ALA A 33 -4.45 -14.46 -8.31
N ILE A 34 -5.37 -13.73 -7.67
CA ILE A 34 -6.79 -13.71 -8.01
C ILE A 34 -7.00 -13.26 -9.46
N SER A 35 -6.26 -12.25 -9.92
CA SER A 35 -6.37 -11.75 -11.30
C SER A 35 -5.89 -12.76 -12.35
N ARG A 36 -5.31 -13.89 -11.96
CA ARG A 36 -4.89 -14.98 -12.85
C ARG A 36 -5.84 -16.17 -12.82
N GLU A 37 -6.81 -16.19 -11.90
CA GLU A 37 -7.83 -17.22 -11.85
C GLU A 37 -8.75 -17.14 -13.07
N ASP A 38 -9.33 -18.28 -13.46
CA ASP A 38 -10.27 -18.35 -14.58
C ASP A 38 -11.64 -17.77 -14.20
N ASP A 39 -12.07 -17.98 -12.95
CA ASP A 39 -13.33 -17.49 -12.38
C ASP A 39 -13.10 -17.07 -10.91
N PRO A 40 -12.58 -15.85 -10.68
CA PRO A 40 -12.26 -15.38 -9.34
C PRO A 40 -13.53 -15.14 -8.51
N ASP A 41 -13.54 -15.67 -7.28
CA ASP A 41 -14.67 -15.49 -6.37
C ASP A 41 -14.83 -14.01 -5.98
N ARG A 42 -16.02 -13.47 -6.25
CA ARG A 42 -16.35 -12.06 -5.99
C ARG A 42 -16.22 -11.72 -4.51
N GLU A 43 -16.74 -12.58 -3.62
CA GLU A 43 -16.74 -12.30 -2.19
C GLU A 43 -15.31 -12.25 -1.64
N SER A 44 -14.48 -13.21 -2.03
CA SER A 44 -13.06 -13.25 -1.69
C SER A 44 -12.32 -12.00 -2.16
N LEU A 45 -12.59 -11.55 -3.39
CA LEU A 45 -12.01 -10.31 -3.90
C LEU A 45 -12.49 -9.09 -3.10
N LEU A 46 -13.79 -8.97 -2.81
CA LEU A 46 -14.34 -7.88 -2.00
C LEU A 46 -13.69 -7.81 -0.61
N ASN A 47 -13.48 -8.97 0.03
CA ASN A 47 -12.84 -9.06 1.34
C ASN A 47 -11.37 -8.61 1.27
N LEU A 48 -10.61 -9.07 0.26
CA LEU A 48 -9.22 -8.69 0.08
C LEU A 48 -9.05 -7.19 -0.22
N PHE A 49 -10.02 -6.59 -0.90
CA PHE A 49 -10.05 -5.14 -1.10
C PHE A 49 -10.31 -4.36 0.19
N GLY A 50 -11.21 -4.85 1.05
CA GLY A 50 -11.39 -4.31 2.39
C GLY A 50 -10.08 -4.38 3.18
N GLU A 51 -9.41 -5.53 3.15
CA GLU A 51 -8.10 -5.72 3.78
C GLU A 51 -7.05 -4.75 3.22
N LEU A 52 -6.97 -4.56 1.90
CA LEU A 52 -6.07 -3.58 1.28
C LEU A 52 -6.32 -2.16 1.79
N GLY A 53 -7.59 -1.74 1.86
CA GLY A 53 -7.97 -0.40 2.34
C GLY A 53 -7.63 -0.20 3.81
N ASP A 54 -8.01 -1.16 4.66
CA ASP A 54 -7.74 -1.12 6.10
C ASP A 54 -6.24 -1.15 6.39
N TYR A 55 -5.50 -1.98 5.66
CA TYR A 55 -4.05 -2.10 5.83
C TYR A 55 -3.30 -0.86 5.36
N ALA A 56 -3.72 -0.27 4.23
CA ALA A 56 -3.18 1.00 3.78
C ALA A 56 -3.44 2.10 4.81
N LEU A 57 -4.66 2.21 5.35
CA LEU A 57 -4.95 3.18 6.41
C LEU A 57 -4.03 2.97 7.62
N TYR A 58 -3.90 1.73 8.09
CA TYR A 58 -3.05 1.37 9.22
C TYR A 58 -1.56 1.75 9.00
N HIS A 59 -0.98 1.35 7.87
CA HIS A 59 0.40 1.63 7.54
C HIS A 59 0.66 3.14 7.44
N LEU A 60 -0.12 3.84 6.62
CA LEU A 60 0.08 5.25 6.36
C LEU A 60 -0.14 6.10 7.64
N SER A 61 -1.13 5.74 8.47
CA SER A 61 -1.33 6.41 9.77
C SER A 61 -0.22 6.11 10.79
N THR A 62 0.45 4.96 10.67
CA THR A 62 1.63 4.63 11.49
C THR A 62 2.76 5.62 11.18
N GLU A 63 3.10 5.79 9.90
CA GLU A 63 4.16 6.73 9.50
C GLU A 63 3.81 8.18 9.87
N GLU A 64 2.57 8.61 9.64
CA GLU A 64 2.10 9.94 10.02
C GLU A 64 2.18 10.19 11.54
N SER A 65 2.03 9.15 12.35
CA SER A 65 2.24 9.25 13.79
C SER A 65 3.71 9.52 14.13
N PHE A 66 4.65 8.94 13.38
CA PHE A 66 6.07 9.24 13.52
C PHE A 66 6.38 10.65 13.04
N PHE A 67 5.80 11.10 11.93
CA PHE A 67 5.97 12.47 11.45
C PHE A 67 5.58 13.50 12.51
N ARG A 68 4.44 13.30 13.18
CA ARG A 68 3.98 14.16 14.29
C ARG A 68 4.89 14.06 15.52
N GLY A 69 5.34 12.86 15.86
CA GLY A 69 6.15 12.63 17.06
C GLY A 69 7.57 13.20 16.97
N PHE A 70 8.12 13.26 15.75
CA PHE A 70 9.50 13.72 15.50
C PHE A 70 9.58 15.08 14.80
N GLU A 71 8.46 15.71 14.45
CA GLU A 71 8.42 16.98 13.71
C GLU A 71 9.12 16.89 12.34
N TYR A 72 8.79 15.85 11.56
CA TYR A 72 9.35 15.65 10.22
C TYR A 72 8.99 16.81 9.27
N GLU A 73 10.00 17.45 8.69
CA GLU A 73 9.84 18.69 7.91
C GLU A 73 8.99 18.50 6.64
N ASP A 74 9.11 17.35 5.98
CA ASP A 74 8.39 17.04 4.72
C ASP A 74 7.02 16.37 4.95
N ALA A 75 6.54 16.33 6.19
CA ALA A 75 5.32 15.61 6.57
C ALA A 75 4.08 16.03 5.76
N ALA A 76 3.95 17.32 5.41
CA ALA A 76 2.78 17.82 4.70
C ALA A 76 2.66 17.25 3.28
N GLU A 77 3.78 17.18 2.54
CA GLU A 77 3.80 16.60 1.19
C GLU A 77 3.59 15.08 1.26
N HIS A 78 4.17 14.42 2.26
CA HIS A 78 4.03 12.98 2.49
C HIS A 78 2.57 12.59 2.78
N VAL A 79 1.91 13.30 3.70
CA VAL A 79 0.49 13.09 4.02
C VAL A 79 -0.40 13.33 2.78
N ALA A 80 -0.10 14.34 1.96
CA ALA A 80 -0.87 14.58 0.75
C ALA A 80 -0.78 13.40 -0.25
N ALA A 81 0.38 12.76 -0.36
CA ALA A 81 0.53 11.54 -1.16
C ALA A 81 -0.26 10.36 -0.57
N HIS A 82 -0.28 10.22 0.76
CA HIS A 82 -1.08 9.21 1.46
C HIS A 82 -2.59 9.40 1.22
N ASP A 83 -3.06 10.64 1.34
CA ASP A 83 -4.47 10.97 1.15
C ASP A 83 -4.92 10.71 -0.29
N ALA A 84 -4.11 11.07 -1.27
CA ALA A 84 -4.38 10.76 -2.68
C ALA A 84 -4.50 9.24 -2.93
N TYR A 85 -3.66 8.43 -2.28
CA TYR A 85 -3.76 6.98 -2.36
C TYR A 85 -5.05 6.44 -1.71
N ARG A 86 -5.38 6.91 -0.50
CA ARG A 86 -6.61 6.53 0.22
C ARG A 86 -7.87 6.86 -0.59
N GLU A 87 -7.92 8.07 -1.16
CA GLU A 87 -9.02 8.52 -2.02
C GLU A 87 -9.16 7.64 -3.26
N MET A 88 -8.04 7.29 -3.90
CA MET A 88 -8.04 6.40 -5.06
C MET A 88 -8.62 5.03 -4.70
N ILE A 89 -8.17 4.39 -3.60
CA ILE A 89 -8.66 3.08 -3.15
C ILE A 89 -10.16 3.15 -2.87
N ALA A 90 -10.60 4.14 -2.09
CA ALA A 90 -12.00 4.32 -1.72
C ALA A 90 -12.90 4.56 -2.95
N SER A 91 -12.42 5.34 -3.92
CA SER A 91 -13.17 5.61 -5.16
C SER A 91 -13.35 4.35 -6.00
N ARG A 92 -12.32 3.50 -6.11
CA ARG A 92 -12.37 2.23 -6.85
C ARG A 92 -13.30 1.24 -6.17
N PHE A 93 -13.23 1.16 -4.84
CA PHE A 93 -14.12 0.33 -4.04
C PHE A 93 -15.59 0.71 -4.23
N THR A 94 -15.89 2.00 -4.21
CA THR A 94 -17.28 2.48 -4.31
C THR A 94 -17.84 2.36 -5.72
N ASN A 95 -17.03 2.68 -6.74
CA ASN A 95 -17.53 2.83 -8.11
C ASN A 95 -17.55 1.53 -8.91
N GLU A 96 -16.52 0.70 -8.80
CA GLU A 96 -16.37 -0.48 -9.68
C GLU A 96 -16.80 -1.77 -8.98
N MET A 97 -16.44 -1.96 -7.71
CA MET A 97 -16.68 -3.24 -7.02
C MET A 97 -18.17 -3.54 -6.78
N GLN A 98 -18.99 -2.50 -6.57
CA GLN A 98 -20.42 -2.68 -6.30
C GLN A 98 -21.24 -3.02 -7.54
N LYS A 99 -20.69 -2.85 -8.75
CA LYS A 99 -21.39 -3.16 -10.00
C LYS A 99 -21.60 -4.69 -10.13
N PRO A 100 -22.84 -5.16 -10.34
CA PRO A 100 -23.13 -6.60 -10.46
C PRO A 100 -22.41 -7.29 -11.63
N ASP A 101 -22.06 -6.52 -12.67
CA ASP A 101 -21.43 -6.96 -13.91
C ASP A 101 -19.93 -6.60 -13.99
N ALA A 102 -19.32 -6.18 -12.87
CA ALA A 102 -17.90 -5.85 -12.88
C ALA A 102 -17.03 -7.07 -13.19
N ASP A 103 -16.03 -6.84 -14.03
CA ASP A 103 -14.99 -7.81 -14.35
C ASP A 103 -14.02 -7.92 -13.17
N MET A 104 -14.26 -8.91 -12.31
CA MET A 104 -13.48 -9.13 -11.08
C MET A 104 -12.01 -9.40 -11.38
N LYS A 105 -11.71 -10.10 -12.47
CA LYS A 105 -10.34 -10.43 -12.87
C LYS A 105 -9.57 -9.16 -13.23
N LYS A 106 -10.17 -8.34 -14.08
CA LYS A 106 -9.60 -7.05 -14.49
C LYS A 106 -9.45 -6.12 -13.29
N LEU A 107 -10.44 -6.06 -12.41
CA LEU A 107 -10.39 -5.21 -11.22
C LEU A 107 -9.28 -5.64 -10.25
N ALA A 108 -9.10 -6.95 -10.03
CA ALA A 108 -8.00 -7.47 -9.24
C ALA A 108 -6.64 -7.10 -9.85
N GLU A 109 -6.48 -7.22 -11.17
CA GLU A 109 -5.24 -6.85 -11.87
C GLU A 109 -4.93 -5.35 -11.75
N GLU A 110 -5.89 -4.48 -12.07
CA GLU A 110 -5.70 -3.02 -12.03
C GLU A 110 -5.29 -2.55 -10.64
N MET A 111 -5.90 -3.13 -9.61
CA MET A 111 -5.66 -2.73 -8.22
C MET A 111 -4.37 -3.32 -7.69
N ALA A 112 -4.03 -4.56 -8.06
CA ALA A 112 -2.72 -5.13 -7.75
C ALA A 112 -1.60 -4.27 -8.32
N VAL A 113 -1.69 -3.93 -9.62
CA VAL A 113 -0.69 -3.14 -10.33
C VAL A 113 -0.58 -1.76 -9.71
N TYR A 114 -1.70 -1.07 -9.52
CA TYR A 114 -1.69 0.27 -8.94
C TYR A 114 -1.07 0.27 -7.54
N SER A 115 -1.57 -0.58 -6.63
CA SER A 115 -1.14 -0.57 -5.23
C SER A 115 0.31 -0.99 -5.06
N GLY A 116 0.74 -2.04 -5.76
CA GLY A 116 2.12 -2.49 -5.69
C GLY A 116 3.09 -1.46 -6.30
N THR A 117 2.78 -0.90 -7.47
CA THR A 117 3.64 0.12 -8.10
C THR A 117 3.67 1.42 -7.28
N TRP A 118 2.50 1.88 -6.80
CA TRP A 118 2.45 3.05 -5.93
C TRP A 118 3.32 2.87 -4.70
N LEU A 119 3.24 1.71 -4.03
CA LEU A 119 4.05 1.44 -2.85
C LEU A 119 5.56 1.43 -3.18
N GLN A 120 5.97 0.79 -4.28
CA GLN A 120 7.38 0.80 -4.70
C GLN A 120 7.90 2.22 -4.92
N ASP A 121 7.16 3.01 -5.68
CA ASP A 121 7.55 4.38 -6.03
C ASP A 121 7.52 5.30 -4.80
N HIS A 122 6.54 5.10 -3.92
CA HIS A 122 6.38 5.86 -2.68
C HIS A 122 7.54 5.59 -1.72
N ILE A 123 7.88 4.31 -1.50
CA ILE A 123 9.02 3.93 -0.68
C ILE A 123 10.30 4.60 -1.21
N LEU A 124 10.61 4.38 -2.49
CA LEU A 124 11.86 4.84 -3.08
C LEU A 124 11.94 6.38 -3.21
N GLY A 125 10.81 7.05 -3.42
CA GLY A 125 10.73 8.49 -3.65
C GLY A 125 10.48 9.33 -2.40
N MET A 126 9.85 8.76 -1.36
CA MET A 126 9.39 9.48 -0.17
C MET A 126 9.90 8.82 1.11
N ASP A 127 9.57 7.55 1.38
CA ASP A 127 9.86 6.93 2.69
C ASP A 127 11.35 6.82 2.98
N LYS A 128 12.16 6.57 1.94
CA LYS A 128 13.62 6.53 2.08
C LYS A 128 14.23 7.87 2.56
N LYS A 129 13.53 8.99 2.38
CA LYS A 129 14.00 10.31 2.87
C LYS A 129 13.93 10.39 4.39
N PHE A 130 12.88 9.85 5.01
CA PHE A 130 12.78 9.87 6.47
C PHE A 130 13.72 8.87 7.14
N THR A 131 14.26 7.87 6.41
CA THR A 131 15.22 6.90 6.97
C THR A 131 16.40 7.60 7.65
N ALA A 132 17.01 8.58 6.97
CA ALA A 132 18.13 9.33 7.54
C ALA A 132 17.70 10.12 8.79
N PHE A 133 16.51 10.70 8.73
CA PHE A 133 15.93 11.50 9.81
C PHE A 133 15.66 10.66 11.06
N PHE A 134 14.94 9.54 10.94
CA PHE A 134 14.58 8.68 12.08
C PHE A 134 15.79 7.96 12.70
N ASN A 135 16.79 7.59 11.88
CA ASN A 135 18.03 7.02 12.39
C ASN A 135 18.79 7.99 13.31
N VAL A 136 18.81 9.29 12.98
CA VAL A 136 19.45 10.33 13.83
C VAL A 136 18.70 10.51 15.16
N HIS A 137 17.39 10.26 15.17
CA HIS A 137 16.55 10.34 16.37
C HIS A 137 16.48 9.03 17.17
N GLY A 138 17.32 8.04 16.84
CA GLY A 138 17.45 6.78 17.59
C GLY A 138 16.31 5.79 17.38
N PHE A 139 15.47 6.02 16.37
CA PHE A 139 14.38 5.12 15.98
C PHE A 139 14.93 4.05 15.04
N LYS A 140 14.73 2.77 15.38
CA LYS A 140 15.17 1.60 14.63
C LYS A 140 14.05 0.56 14.62
#